data_AF-A0A819L6I6-F1
#
_entry.id   AF-A0A819L6I6-F1
#
_cell.length_a   1.000
_cell.length_b   1.000
_cell.length_c   1.000
_cell.angle_alpha   90.00
_cell.angle_beta   90.00
_cell.angle_gamma   90.00
#
_symmetry.space_group_name_H-M   'P 1'
#
loop_
_entity.id
_entity.type
_entity.pdbx_description
1 polymer ?
#
loop_
_entity_poly.entity_id
_entity_poly.type
_entity_poly.pdbx_seq_one_letter_code
_entity_poly.pdbx_strand_id
1 'polypeptide(L)'
;ATYGTVVAGGNGIGSGANQFNSPRSILVDRQGTLYISDGNNNRIQRWLKNATSGTTIIGGTQGTASNQLNFPEMILFDKYGNLLVADRNNHRIQLFNLTTC
;
A
#
# COMPACT_ATOMS: atom_id res chain seq x y z
N ALA A 1 -25.51 5.64 4.46
CA ALA A 1 -24.93 4.94 5.63
C ALA A 1 -24.43 5.99 6.62
N THR A 2 -24.64 5.81 7.92
CA THR A 2 -24.18 6.74 8.97
C THR A 2 -22.87 6.29 9.64
N TYR A 3 -22.39 5.09 9.31
CA TYR A 3 -21.15 4.50 9.84
C TYR A 3 -20.39 3.78 8.74
N GLY A 4 -19.06 3.76 8.85
CA GLY A 4 -18.18 2.91 8.06
C GLY A 4 -17.81 1.62 8.82
N THR A 5 -17.41 0.60 8.07
CA THR A 5 -16.89 -0.65 8.63
C THR A 5 -15.39 -0.73 8.37
N VAL A 6 -14.62 -1.16 9.36
CA VAL A 6 -13.19 -1.43 9.17
C VAL A 6 -13.02 -2.72 8.37
N VAL A 7 -12.38 -2.62 7.19
CA VAL A 7 -12.13 -3.75 6.28
C VAL A 7 -10.64 -4.11 6.13
N ALA A 8 -9.75 -3.25 6.63
CA ALA A 8 -8.32 -3.48 6.76
C ALA A 8 -7.76 -2.64 7.91
N GLY A 9 -6.76 -3.16 8.61
CA GLY A 9 -6.18 -2.48 9.78
C GLY A 9 -7.11 -2.50 11.00
N GLY A 10 -7.20 -1.36 11.71
CA GLY A 10 -8.04 -1.21 12.91
C GLY A 10 -7.41 -1.68 14.22
N ASN A 11 -6.21 -2.27 14.20
CA ASN A 11 -5.54 -2.84 15.36
C ASN A 11 -4.51 -1.89 16.00
N GLY A 12 -4.81 -0.58 15.99
CA GLY A 12 -3.92 0.48 16.46
C GLY A 12 -2.85 0.90 15.46
N ILE A 13 -2.11 1.94 15.83
CA ILE A 13 -0.97 2.45 15.06
C ILE A 13 0.21 1.47 15.25
N GLY A 14 0.83 1.04 14.16
CA GLY A 14 2.01 0.18 14.21
C GLY A 14 2.46 -0.33 12.85
N SER A 15 3.48 -1.18 12.85
CA SER A 15 4.10 -1.77 11.67
C SER A 15 3.73 -3.25 11.46
N GLY A 16 2.91 -3.83 12.35
CA GLY A 16 2.40 -5.19 12.19
C GLY A 16 1.62 -5.38 10.88
N ALA A 17 1.50 -6.63 10.44
CA ALA A 17 0.82 -6.97 9.18
C ALA A 17 -0.67 -6.56 9.18
N ASN A 18 -1.28 -6.46 10.37
CA ASN A 18 -2.67 -6.04 10.58
C ASN A 18 -2.80 -4.60 11.12
N GLN A 19 -1.73 -3.81 11.04
CA GLN A 19 -1.66 -2.43 11.51
C GLN A 19 -1.23 -1.49 10.36
N PHE A 20 -1.54 -0.21 10.53
CA PHE A 20 -1.07 0.86 9.65
C PHE A 20 -0.50 2.01 10.47
N ASN A 21 0.35 2.81 9.85
CA ASN A 21 0.83 4.06 10.39
C ASN A 21 0.72 5.15 9.31
N SER A 22 -0.31 5.99 9.43
CA SER A 22 -0.66 7.02 8.44
C SER A 22 -0.88 6.45 7.03
N PRO A 23 -1.89 5.58 6.81
CA PRO A 23 -2.24 5.14 5.45
C PRO A 23 -2.68 6.36 4.61
N ARG A 24 -2.16 6.46 3.38
CA ARG A 24 -2.29 7.67 2.53
C ARG A 24 -3.24 7.52 1.35
N SER A 25 -3.29 6.34 0.74
CA SER A 25 -4.05 6.04 -0.47
C SER A 25 -4.47 4.58 -0.49
N ILE A 26 -5.52 4.30 -1.24
CA ILE A 26 -6.14 2.98 -1.39
C ILE A 26 -6.55 2.76 -2.86
N LEU A 27 -6.30 1.56 -3.37
CA LEU A 27 -6.90 1.03 -4.60
C LEU A 27 -7.63 -0.28 -4.30
N VAL A 28 -8.61 -0.61 -5.13
CA VAL A 28 -9.37 -1.85 -5.04
C VAL A 28 -9.38 -2.53 -6.40
N ASP A 29 -8.98 -3.79 -6.47
CA ASP A 29 -9.10 -4.58 -7.71
C ASP A 29 -10.49 -5.22 -7.86
N ARG A 30 -10.72 -5.91 -8.99
CA ARG A 30 -12.01 -6.55 -9.29
C ARG A 30 -12.37 -7.67 -8.33
N GLN A 31 -11.39 -8.24 -7.63
CA GLN A 31 -11.56 -9.30 -6.64
C GLN A 31 -11.86 -8.71 -5.24
N GLY A 32 -11.77 -7.38 -5.09
CA GLY A 32 -11.93 -6.68 -3.81
C GLY A 32 -10.67 -6.71 -2.96
N THR A 33 -9.51 -7.04 -3.53
CA THR A 33 -8.22 -6.87 -2.86
C THR A 33 -7.91 -5.40 -2.75
N LEU A 34 -7.49 -4.98 -1.57
CA LEU A 34 -7.05 -3.61 -1.31
C LEU A 34 -5.53 -3.51 -1.48
N TYR A 35 -5.08 -2.41 -2.07
CA TYR A 35 -3.69 -2.00 -2.10
C TYR A 35 -3.62 -0.68 -1.35
N ILE A 36 -2.79 -0.59 -0.32
CA ILE A 36 -2.74 0.55 0.59
C ILE A 36 -1.31 1.05 0.70
N SER A 37 -1.11 2.35 0.50
CA SER A 37 0.16 3.01 0.80
C SER A 37 0.21 3.35 2.29
N ASP A 38 1.07 2.66 3.03
CA ASP A 38 1.24 2.81 4.47
C ASP A 38 2.42 3.75 4.73
N GLY A 39 2.12 5.06 4.80
CA GLY A 39 3.08 6.14 4.58
C GLY A 39 4.25 6.14 5.55
N ASN A 40 3.98 6.14 6.87
CA ASN A 40 5.06 6.14 7.87
C ASN A 40 5.81 4.80 7.94
N ASN A 41 5.18 3.71 7.49
CA ASN A 41 5.83 2.40 7.41
C ASN A 41 6.58 2.19 6.09
N ASN A 42 6.59 3.18 5.19
CA ASN A 42 7.34 3.16 3.93
C ASN A 42 7.07 1.90 3.08
N ARG A 43 5.81 1.48 3.00
CA ARG A 43 5.42 0.23 2.34
C ARG A 43 4.10 0.34 1.61
N ILE A 44 3.91 -0.53 0.62
CA ILE A 44 2.60 -0.82 0.04
C ILE A 44 2.13 -2.19 0.56
N GLN A 45 0.94 -2.20 1.17
CA GLN A 45 0.29 -3.39 1.69
C GLN A 45 -0.77 -3.88 0.70
N ARG A 46 -0.75 -5.17 0.36
CA ARG A 46 -1.84 -5.88 -0.30
C ARG A 46 -2.69 -6.59 0.75
N TRP A 47 -4.00 -6.37 0.73
CA TRP A 47 -4.94 -6.94 1.70
C TRP A 47 -6.07 -7.65 0.96
N LEU A 48 -6.10 -8.97 1.03
CA LEU A 48 -7.12 -9.76 0.37
C LEU A 48 -8.49 -9.50 1.00
N LYS A 49 -9.55 -9.59 0.19
CA LYS A 49 -10.93 -9.47 0.68
C LYS A 49 -11.15 -10.43 1.85
N ASN A 50 -11.70 -9.92 2.96
CA ASN A 50 -11.96 -10.64 4.21
C ASN A 50 -10.72 -11.15 4.97
N ALA A 51 -9.49 -10.79 4.57
CA ALA A 51 -8.30 -11.13 5.35
C ALA A 51 -8.24 -10.32 6.66
N THR A 52 -7.53 -10.86 7.65
CA THR A 52 -7.28 -10.20 8.95
C THR A 52 -5.93 -9.48 9.00
N SER A 53 -5.07 -9.68 8.00
CA SER A 53 -3.77 -9.04 7.85
C SER A 53 -3.42 -8.83 6.38
N GLY A 54 -2.51 -7.89 6.12
CA GLY A 54 -1.97 -7.59 4.80
C GLY A 54 -0.58 -8.18 4.58
N THR A 55 -0.17 -8.23 3.33
CA THR A 55 1.17 -8.62 2.89
C THR A 55 1.89 -7.40 2.32
N THR A 56 3.12 -7.15 2.76
CA THR A 56 3.96 -6.11 2.14
C THR A 56 4.38 -6.59 0.76
N ILE A 57 4.01 -5.84 -0.28
CA ILE A 57 4.36 -6.18 -1.67
C ILE A 57 5.47 -5.29 -2.22
N ILE A 58 5.65 -4.08 -1.66
CA ILE A 58 6.68 -3.11 -2.05
C ILE A 58 7.14 -2.37 -0.79
N GLY A 59 8.43 -2.11 -0.67
CA GLY A 59 9.00 -1.33 0.44
C GLY A 59 9.08 -2.13 1.75
N GLY A 60 8.88 -1.44 2.88
CA GLY A 60 9.06 -1.97 4.24
C GLY A 60 10.33 -1.46 4.93
N THR A 61 11.21 -0.82 4.17
CA THR A 61 12.40 -0.12 4.67
C THR A 61 12.44 1.27 4.04
N GLN A 62 12.65 2.29 4.87
CA GLN A 62 12.85 3.65 4.39
C GLN A 62 14.16 3.72 3.60
N GLY A 63 14.14 4.34 2.42
CA GLY A 63 15.37 4.62 1.67
C GLY A 63 15.13 5.00 0.22
N THR A 64 16.21 5.09 -0.55
CA THR A 64 16.23 5.61 -1.93
C THR A 64 16.48 4.52 -2.99
N ALA A 65 16.77 3.28 -2.59
CA ALA A 65 16.92 2.17 -3.53
C ALA A 65 15.63 1.89 -4.31
N SER A 66 15.72 1.15 -5.41
CA SER A 66 14.56 0.83 -6.28
C SER A 66 13.49 -0.03 -5.61
N ASN A 67 13.84 -0.77 -4.56
CA ASN A 67 12.91 -1.57 -3.76
C ASN A 67 12.53 -0.89 -2.42
N GLN A 68 12.99 0.34 -2.18
CA GLN A 68 12.71 1.12 -0.99
C GLN A 68 11.78 2.29 -1.32
N LEU A 69 11.07 2.76 -0.30
CA LEU A 69 10.17 3.90 -0.37
C LEU A 69 10.50 4.88 0.75
N ASN A 70 10.07 6.12 0.61
CA ASN A 70 10.14 7.15 1.62
C ASN A 70 8.84 7.95 1.59
N PHE A 71 7.95 7.61 2.52
CA PHE A 71 6.63 8.20 2.67
C PHE A 71 5.76 8.12 1.40
N PRO A 72 5.41 6.91 0.94
CA PRO A 72 4.55 6.75 -0.23
C PRO A 72 3.16 7.36 0.02
N GLU A 73 2.68 8.16 -0.94
CA GLU A 73 1.36 8.79 -0.87
C GLU A 73 0.37 8.16 -1.85
N MET A 74 0.18 8.74 -3.03
CA MET A 74 -0.77 8.22 -4.00
C MET A 74 -0.24 6.95 -4.67
N ILE A 75 -1.14 6.01 -4.92
CA ILE A 75 -0.88 4.83 -5.75
C ILE A 75 -1.97 4.71 -6.82
N LEU A 76 -1.62 4.23 -8.01
CA LEU A 76 -2.57 3.92 -9.09
C LEU A 76 -2.10 2.74 -9.93
N PHE A 77 -3.04 1.96 -10.47
CA PHE A 77 -2.74 0.97 -11.48
C PHE A 77 -2.72 1.62 -12.87
N ASP A 78 -1.76 1.24 -13.71
CA ASP A 78 -1.87 1.48 -15.15
C ASP A 78 -2.75 0.42 -15.83
N LYS A 79 -2.97 0.60 -17.14
CA LYS A 79 -3.76 -0.33 -17.96
C LYS A 79 -3.12 -1.72 -18.13
N TYR A 80 -1.85 -1.88 -17.76
CA TYR A 80 -1.11 -3.14 -17.83
C TYR A 80 -1.08 -3.86 -16.47
N GLY A 81 -1.63 -3.26 -15.41
CA GLY A 81 -1.61 -3.81 -14.06
C GLY A 81 -0.33 -3.50 -13.28
N ASN A 82 0.54 -2.62 -13.78
CA ASN A 82 1.66 -2.12 -12.99
C ASN A 82 1.15 -1.12 -11.96
N LEU A 83 1.80 -1.07 -10.80
CA LEU A 83 1.48 -0.11 -9.76
C LEU A 83 2.45 1.06 -9.82
N LEU A 84 1.92 2.26 -10.05
CA LEU A 84 2.67 3.50 -9.90
C LEU A 84 2.51 4.01 -8.46
N VAL A 85 3.63 4.42 -7.87
CA VAL A 85 3.71 4.90 -6.48
C VAL A 85 4.33 6.28 -6.48
N ALA A 86 3.64 7.26 -5.91
CA ALA A 86 4.19 8.55 -5.57
C ALA A 86 5.07 8.43 -4.32
N ASP A 87 6.38 8.27 -4.53
CA ASP A 87 7.41 8.12 -3.50
C ASP A 87 7.85 9.50 -3.01
N ARG A 88 6.95 10.13 -2.26
CA ARG A 88 6.88 11.59 -2.04
C ARG A 88 8.18 12.20 -1.54
N ASN A 89 8.79 11.64 -0.50
CA ASN A 89 10.01 12.22 0.09
C ASN A 89 11.28 11.87 -0.71
N ASN A 90 11.18 10.95 -1.66
CA ASN A 90 12.24 10.68 -2.64
C ASN A 90 12.04 11.48 -3.95
N HIS A 91 11.01 12.33 -4.02
CA HIS A 91 10.73 13.22 -5.16
C HIS A 91 10.62 12.48 -6.50
N ARG A 92 10.07 11.27 -6.49
CA ARG A 92 9.96 10.42 -7.69
C ARG A 92 8.63 9.69 -7.77
N ILE A 93 8.27 9.28 -8.97
CA ILE A 93 7.24 8.28 -9.22
C ILE A 93 7.95 6.98 -9.59
N GLN A 94 7.60 5.88 -8.93
CA GLN A 94 8.13 4.56 -9.26
C GLN A 94 7.03 3.70 -9.87
N LEU A 95 7.36 2.96 -10.93
CA LEU A 95 6.49 1.95 -11.53
C LEU A 95 6.98 0.57 -11.10
N PHE A 96 6.10 -0.22 -10.49
CA PHE A 96 6.36 -1.60 -10.09
C PHE A 96 5.54 -2.54 -10.94
N ASN A 97 6.21 -3.49 -11.59
CA ASN A 97 5.53 -4.54 -12.32
C ASN A 97 4.98 -5.57 -11.35
N LEU A 98 3.65 -5.64 -11.23
CA LEU A 98 2.94 -6.58 -10.38
C LEU A 98 2.36 -7.77 -11.15
N THR A 99 2.54 -7.78 -12.47
CA THR A 99 2.21 -8.92 -13.31
C THR A 99 3.21 -10.03 -12.98
N THR A 100 2.74 -11.04 -12.27
CA THR A 100 3.49 -12.28 -12.09
C THR A 100 3.57 -13.00 -13.43
N CYS A 101 4.73 -13.59 -13.74
CA CYS A 101 4.83 -14.67 -14.71
C CYS A 101 3.82 -15.79 -14.42
#